data_AF-A0A7G9L0J0-F1
#
_entry.id   AF-A0A7G9L0J0-F1
#
_cell.length_a   1.000
_cell.length_b   1.000
_cell.length_c   1.000
_cell.angle_alpha   90.00
_cell.angle_beta   90.00
_cell.angle_gamma   90.00
#
_symmetry.space_group_name_H-M   'P 1'
#
loop_
_entity.id
_entity.type
_entity.pdbx_description
1 polymer ?
#
loop_
_entity_poly.entity_id
_entity_poly.type
_entity_poly.pdbx_seq_one_letter_code
_entity_poly.pdbx_strand_id
1 'polypeptide(L)'
;MSWFPRPVGPRAAFADLAAFMRQRSREQVIGAALALLATIILVILFMVDSQINTAPPAQIIYAENWRADRTDAEIIADQKKDQEIKREYQAKKRAEFQQLQNSLGIE
;
A
#
# COMPACT_ATOMS: atom_id res chain seq x y z
N MET A 1 -29.07 -38.15 24.29
CA MET A 1 -28.66 -38.11 22.87
C MET A 1 -28.01 -36.77 22.58
N SER A 2 -26.74 -36.75 22.16
CA SER A 2 -26.07 -35.52 21.70
C SER A 2 -26.56 -35.19 20.29
N TRP A 3 -27.27 -34.07 20.14
CA TRP A 3 -27.87 -33.62 18.87
C TRP A 3 -26.85 -33.01 17.89
N PHE A 4 -25.65 -32.63 18.36
CA PHE A 4 -24.62 -32.02 17.52
C PHE A 4 -23.55 -33.04 17.06
N PRO A 5 -23.18 -33.05 15.76
CA PRO A 5 -22.05 -33.85 15.28
C PRO A 5 -20.74 -33.31 15.88
N ARG A 6 -19.98 -34.18 16.57
CA ARG A 6 -18.58 -33.92 16.93
C ARG A 6 -17.70 -34.53 15.82
N PRO A 7 -16.77 -33.77 15.23
CA PRO A 7 -15.69 -33.14 15.99
C PRO A 7 -15.51 -31.64 15.68
N VAL A 8 -15.68 -30.79 16.70
CA VAL A 8 -15.34 -29.36 16.63
C VAL A 8 -13.84 -29.20 16.91
N GLY A 9 -13.03 -29.13 15.86
CA GLY A 9 -11.58 -28.88 15.99
C GLY A 9 -10.89 -28.61 14.65
N PRO A 10 -9.74 -27.89 14.64
CA PRO A 10 -9.06 -27.51 13.40
C PRO A 10 -8.71 -28.70 12.52
N ARG A 11 -8.22 -29.78 13.14
CA ARG A 11 -7.89 -31.03 12.44
C ARG A 11 -9.10 -31.68 11.76
N ALA A 12 -10.25 -31.63 12.41
CA ALA A 12 -11.49 -32.17 11.86
C ALA A 12 -12.00 -31.32 10.70
N ALA A 13 -11.89 -29.99 10.78
CA ALA A 13 -12.25 -29.10 9.68
C ALA A 13 -11.38 -29.32 8.43
N PHE A 14 -10.07 -29.53 8.59
CA PHE A 14 -9.21 -29.88 7.46
C PHE A 14 -9.52 -31.26 6.87
N ALA A 15 -9.84 -32.25 7.72
CA ALA A 15 -10.24 -33.57 7.26
C ALA A 15 -11.55 -33.53 6.47
N ASP A 16 -12.53 -32.74 6.93
CA ASP A 16 -13.80 -32.53 6.25
C ASP A 16 -13.63 -31.78 4.92
N LEU A 17 -12.80 -30.72 4.91
CA LEU A 17 -12.44 -30.01 3.68
C LEU A 17 -11.76 -30.94 2.66
N ALA A 18 -10.83 -31.79 3.11
CA ALA A 18 -10.17 -32.75 2.24
C ALA A 18 -11.16 -33.80 1.69
N ALA A 19 -12.09 -34.28 2.51
CA ALA A 19 -13.15 -35.19 2.09
C ALA A 19 -14.11 -34.54 1.08
N PHE A 20 -14.49 -33.29 1.31
CA PHE A 20 -15.30 -32.48 0.41
C PHE A 20 -14.61 -32.28 -0.94
N MET A 21 -13.34 -31.89 -0.94
CA MET A 21 -12.57 -31.66 -2.17
C MET A 21 -12.37 -32.95 -2.98
N ARG A 22 -12.25 -34.11 -2.33
CA ARG A 22 -12.16 -35.42 -2.99
C ARG A 22 -13.42 -35.82 -3.77
N GLN A 23 -14.59 -35.28 -3.41
CA GLN A 23 -15.85 -35.57 -4.10
C GLN A 23 -16.10 -34.63 -5.29
N ARG A 24 -15.23 -33.64 -5.51
CA ARG A 24 -15.38 -32.62 -6.57
C ARG A 24 -14.85 -33.13 -7.91
N SER A 25 -15.42 -32.61 -9.00
CA SER A 25 -14.94 -32.92 -10.35
C SER A 25 -13.56 -32.29 -10.60
N ARG A 26 -12.83 -32.82 -11.59
CA ARG A 26 -11.50 -32.32 -11.94
C ARG A 26 -11.52 -30.83 -12.28
N GLU A 27 -12.56 -30.38 -12.98
CA GLU A 27 -12.75 -28.99 -13.41
C GLU A 27 -12.94 -28.06 -12.21
N GLN A 28 -13.69 -28.50 -11.20
CA GLN A 28 -13.93 -27.73 -9.97
C GLN A 28 -12.64 -27.56 -9.16
N VAL A 29 -11.80 -28.61 -9.08
CA VAL A 29 -10.50 -28.53 -8.41
C VAL A 29 -9.54 -27.60 -9.15
N ILE A 30 -9.49 -27.68 -10.48
CA ILE A 30 -8.67 -26.78 -11.31
C ILE A 30 -9.14 -25.33 -11.13
N GLY A 31 -10.45 -25.07 -11.18
CA GLY A 31 -11.01 -23.73 -10.95
C GLY A 31 -10.64 -23.17 -9.58
N ALA A 32 -10.75 -23.98 -8.52
CA ALA A 32 -10.34 -23.58 -7.18
C ALA A 32 -8.83 -23.28 -7.09
N ALA A 33 -8.00 -24.11 -7.71
CA ALA A 33 -6.55 -23.91 -7.75
C ALA A 33 -6.18 -22.62 -8.49
N LEU A 34 -6.81 -22.33 -9.63
CA LEU A 34 -6.59 -21.11 -10.39
C LEU A 34 -7.03 -19.86 -9.62
N ALA A 35 -8.17 -19.92 -8.92
CA ALA A 35 -8.64 -18.81 -8.09
C ALA A 35 -7.66 -18.49 -6.95
N LEU A 36 -7.18 -19.53 -6.24
CA LEU A 36 -6.16 -19.35 -5.21
C LEU A 36 -4.85 -18.82 -5.78
N LEU A 37 -4.40 -19.37 -6.92
CA LEU A 37 -3.17 -18.95 -7.58
C LEU A 37 -3.22 -17.48 -8.00
N ALA A 38 -4.31 -17.03 -8.64
CA ALA A 38 -4.49 -15.64 -9.02
C ALA A 38 -4.45 -14.71 -7.79
N THR A 39 -5.14 -15.10 -6.71
CA THR A 39 -5.16 -14.34 -5.47
C THR A 39 -3.76 -14.23 -4.84
N ILE A 40 -3.02 -15.34 -4.79
CA ILE A 40 -1.65 -15.38 -4.27
C ILE A 40 -0.73 -14.49 -5.11
N ILE A 41 -0.83 -14.56 -6.44
CA ILE A 41 -0.04 -13.72 -7.35
C ILE A 41 -0.29 -12.23 -7.06
N LEU A 42 -1.55 -11.82 -6.90
CA LEU A 42 -1.87 -10.42 -6.58
C LEU A 42 -1.24 -9.99 -5.24
N VAL A 43 -1.37 -10.82 -4.19
CA VAL A 43 -0.77 -10.50 -2.88
C VAL A 43 0.75 -10.38 -2.97
N ILE A 44 1.41 -11.31 -3.68
CA ILE A 44 2.86 -11.27 -3.88
C ILE A 44 3.27 -10.03 -4.66
N LEU A 45 2.56 -9.68 -5.73
CA LEU A 45 2.82 -8.47 -6.52
C LEU A 45 2.83 -7.23 -5.62
N PHE A 46 1.79 -7.03 -4.80
CA PHE A 46 1.74 -5.89 -3.89
C PHE A 46 2.83 -5.93 -2.81
N MET A 47 3.13 -7.11 -2.26
CA MET A 47 4.17 -7.26 -1.25
C MET A 47 5.56 -6.91 -1.80
N VAL A 48 5.86 -7.32 -3.03
CA VAL A 48 7.13 -7.03 -3.71
C VAL A 48 7.18 -5.57 -4.16
N ASP A 49 6.11 -5.05 -4.75
CA ASP A 49 6.06 -3.68 -5.27
C ASP A 49 6.27 -2.63 -4.14
N SER A 50 5.64 -2.86 -2.99
CA SER A 50 5.81 -2.01 -1.81
C SER A 50 7.25 -1.94 -1.30
N GLN A 51 8.07 -2.95 -1.56
CA GLN A 51 9.46 -3.01 -1.10
C GLN A 51 10.46 -2.51 -2.14
N ILE A 52 10.16 -2.66 -3.44
CA ILE A 52 11.13 -2.40 -4.52
C ILE A 52 10.89 -1.06 -5.20
N ASN A 53 9.63 -0.72 -5.53
CA ASN A 53 9.34 0.45 -6.37
C ASN A 53 8.74 1.63 -5.59
N THR A 54 7.92 1.35 -4.57
CA THR A 54 7.18 2.40 -3.84
C THR A 54 7.81 2.78 -2.50
N ALA A 55 8.85 2.07 -2.04
CA ALA A 55 9.51 2.42 -0.79
C ALA A 55 10.22 3.78 -0.97
N PRO A 56 9.83 4.85 -0.25
CA PRO A 56 10.55 6.11 -0.33
C PRO A 56 11.99 5.86 0.15
N PRO A 57 13.01 6.38 -0.55
CA PRO A 57 14.39 6.25 -0.10
C PRO A 57 14.51 6.81 1.31
N ALA A 58 15.39 6.25 2.13
CA ALA A 58 15.63 6.75 3.48
C ALA A 58 15.97 8.24 3.43
N GLN A 59 15.06 9.08 3.94
CA GLN A 59 15.25 10.53 3.97
C GLN A 59 15.90 10.91 5.30
N ILE A 60 17.10 11.47 5.23
CA ILE A 60 17.70 12.11 6.40
C ILE A 60 17.01 13.46 6.57
N ILE A 61 16.12 13.56 7.57
CA ILE A 61 15.47 14.81 7.93
C ILE A 61 16.40 15.57 8.86
N TYR A 62 16.98 16.67 8.38
CA TYR A 62 17.75 17.58 9.20
C TYR A 62 16.80 18.47 9.99
N ALA A 63 16.88 18.39 11.33
CA ALA A 63 16.25 19.38 12.18
C ALA A 63 17.15 20.62 12.24
N GLU A 64 16.63 21.78 11.87
CA GLU A 64 17.35 23.04 11.99
C GLU A 64 17.50 23.42 13.47
N ASN A 65 18.73 23.72 13.86
CA ASN A 65 19.04 24.20 15.20
C ASN A 65 19.02 25.74 15.20
N TRP A 66 18.03 26.31 15.87
CA TRP A 66 17.87 27.76 15.97
C TRP A 66 18.53 28.31 17.22
N ARG A 67 19.14 29.48 17.11
CA ARG A 67 19.68 30.17 18.29
C ARG A 67 18.54 30.62 19.21
N ALA A 68 18.76 30.57 20.52
CA ALA A 68 17.77 30.97 21.53
C ALA A 68 17.49 32.49 21.53
N ASP A 69 18.39 33.29 20.99
CA ASP A 69 18.32 34.75 20.94
C ASP A 69 17.77 35.30 19.61
N ARG A 70 17.18 34.44 18.77
CA ARG A 70 16.57 34.84 17.50
C ARG A 70 15.42 35.82 17.73
N THR A 71 15.37 36.85 16.89
CA THR A 71 14.33 37.88 16.92
C THR A 71 13.12 37.51 16.04
N ASP A 72 11.94 38.04 16.37
CA ASP A 72 10.72 37.85 15.57
C ASP A 72 10.89 38.33 14.13
N ALA A 73 11.67 39.38 13.90
CA ALA A 73 11.96 39.90 12.56
C ALA A 73 12.72 38.86 11.70
N GLU A 74 13.70 38.17 12.28
CA GLU A 74 14.44 37.09 11.62
C GLU A 74 13.53 35.89 11.35
N ILE A 75 12.64 35.55 12.28
CA ILE A 75 11.64 34.49 12.10
C ILE A 75 10.75 34.77 10.90
N ILE A 76 10.19 35.99 10.83
CA ILE A 76 9.29 36.39 9.73
C ILE A 76 10.04 36.41 8.39
N ALA A 77 11.30 36.87 8.38
CA ALA A 77 12.11 36.91 7.17
C ALA A 77 12.35 35.50 6.59
N ASP A 78 12.69 34.53 7.44
CA ASP A 78 12.95 33.17 6.97
C ASP A 78 11.66 32.44 6.60
N GLN A 79 10.55 32.65 7.34
CA GLN A 79 9.24 32.12 6.94
C GLN A 79 8.80 32.58 5.56
N LYS A 80 9.10 33.83 5.17
CA LYS A 80 8.81 34.33 3.81
C LYS A 80 9.61 33.58 2.76
N LYS A 81 10.91 33.34 3.01
CA LYS A 81 11.76 32.54 2.10
C LYS A 81 11.23 31.13 1.96
N ASP A 82 10.89 30.47 3.07
CA ASP A 82 10.36 29.11 3.07
C ASP A 82 9.02 29.02 2.34
N GLN A 83 8.17 30.04 2.50
CA GLN A 83 6.91 30.13 1.76
C GLN A 83 7.11 30.28 0.25
N GLU A 84 8.14 30.98 -0.20
CA GLU A 84 8.48 31.11 -1.62
C GLU A 84 8.95 29.76 -2.17
N ILE A 85 9.89 29.10 -1.49
CA ILE A 85 10.37 27.75 -1.87
C ILE A 85 9.20 26.76 -1.96
N LYS A 86 8.31 26.78 -0.96
CA LYS A 86 7.11 25.91 -0.95
C LYS A 86 6.17 26.23 -2.11
N ARG A 87 5.96 27.50 -2.43
CA ARG A 87 5.11 27.92 -3.57
C ARG A 87 5.68 27.46 -4.90
N GLU A 88 6.99 27.58 -5.10
CA GLU A 88 7.67 27.11 -6.31
C GLU A 88 7.58 25.59 -6.45
N TYR A 89 7.83 24.85 -5.38
CA TYR A 89 7.71 23.39 -5.38
C TYR A 89 6.29 22.94 -5.76
N GLN A 90 5.28 23.57 -5.16
CA GLN A 90 3.87 23.29 -5.50
C GLN A 90 3.53 23.66 -6.94
N ALA A 91 4.06 24.77 -7.46
CA ALA A 91 3.84 25.17 -8.85
C ALA A 91 4.45 24.16 -9.83
N LYS A 92 5.67 23.67 -9.56
CA LYS A 92 6.31 22.60 -10.34
C LYS A 92 5.49 21.32 -10.30
N LYS A 93 5.05 20.89 -9.11
CA LYS A 93 4.19 19.70 -8.97
C LYS A 93 2.87 19.84 -9.74
N ARG A 94 2.20 20.99 -9.65
CA ARG A 94 0.99 21.25 -10.44
C ARG A 94 1.27 21.16 -11.95
N ALA A 95 2.38 21.73 -12.41
CA ALA A 95 2.76 21.66 -13.82
C ALA A 95 3.05 20.22 -14.27
N GLU A 96 3.77 19.43 -13.47
CA GLU A 96 4.02 17.99 -13.73
C GLU A 96 2.69 17.22 -13.85
N PHE A 97 1.77 17.42 -12.90
CA PHE A 97 0.45 16.77 -12.95
C PHE A 97 -0.38 17.24 -14.13
N GLN A 98 -0.36 18.53 -14.48
CA GLN A 98 -1.08 19.05 -15.64
C GLN A 98 -0.55 18.45 -16.94
N GLN A 99 0.78 18.30 -17.08
CA GLN A 99 1.39 17.65 -18.24
C GLN A 99 0.98 16.17 -18.34
N LEU A 100 0.95 15.46 -17.21
CA LEU A 100 0.49 14.07 -17.14
C LEU A 100 -1.00 13.95 -17.46
N GLN A 101 -1.81 14.86 -16.94
CA GLN A 101 -3.24 14.92 -17.21
C GLN A 101 -3.51 15.11 -18.71
N ASN A 102 -2.82 16.07 -19.33
CA ASN A 102 -2.94 16.34 -20.77
C ASN A 102 -2.45 15.15 -21.62
N SER A 103 -1.38 14.46 -21.22
CA SER A 103 -0.86 13.31 -21.97
C SER A 103 -1.76 12.08 -21.88
N LEU A 104 -2.52 11.95 -20.79
CA LEU A 104 -3.52 10.90 -20.60
C LEU A 104 -4.90 11.25 -21.19
N GLY A 105 -5.09 12.47 -21.71
CA GLY A 105 -6.34 12.92 -22.33
C GLY A 105 -7.51 13.05 -21.34
N ILE A 106 -7.22 13.25 -20.06
CA ILE A 106 -8.23 13.44 -19.02
C ILE A 106 -8.39 14.95 -18.81
N GLU A 107 -9.46 15.58 -19.28
CA GLU A 107 -9.74 17.00 -18.96
C GLU A 107 -10.45 17.16 -17.61
#